data_AF-A0A9X3S4I7-F1
#
_entry.id   AF-A0A9X3S4I7-F1
#
_cell.length_a   1.000
_cell.length_b   1.000
_cell.length_c   1.000
_cell.angle_alpha   90.00
_cell.angle_beta   90.00
_cell.angle_gamma   90.00
#
_symmetry.space_group_name_H-M   'P 1'
#
loop_
_entity.id
_entity.type
_entity.pdbx_description
1 polymer ?
#
loop_
_entity_poly.entity_id
_entity_poly.type
_entity_poly.pdbx_seq_one_letter_code
_entity_poly.pdbx_strand_id
1 'polypeptide(L)'
;MADILEPGTIDQLVDDAARSGHQVGVRLVRDWTELGLLNYPQRRSAGKGRGSHQALYSANQRQLFLTLLHHRPNNKIKSLARIPVGIWMYWGDQFVPTDQARRAMITWLGDPRVSKKQARHSAQEILRRLDNPGASIAARRELLNAVTDMAYTLRLDYERLERAIRDVFEPGDSKVRKAVGHPAAPMMTDSMIDLVKARLEAVSRLRDGKVTDEELHQARHAHLVTFAEYALQQPSFTAHAPATVPDMYEPVTAETALANSCGHLLTTLGMAALHPDRAALIAAVPAPRITFAAG
;
A
#
# COMPACT_ATOMS: atom_id res chain seq x y z
N MET A 1 19.38 -18.01 3.72
CA MET A 1 19.26 -18.18 2.26
C MET A 1 20.63 -17.90 1.67
N ALA A 2 21.10 -18.66 0.69
CA ALA A 2 22.37 -18.35 0.03
C ALA A 2 22.25 -17.01 -0.73
N ASP A 3 23.26 -16.15 -0.63
CA ASP A 3 23.25 -14.86 -1.32
C ASP A 3 23.34 -15.08 -2.84
N ILE A 4 22.24 -14.83 -3.53
CA ILE A 4 22.20 -14.85 -5.00
C ILE A 4 22.73 -13.50 -5.47
N LEU A 5 23.95 -13.48 -5.98
CA LEU A 5 24.62 -12.25 -6.45
C LEU A 5 24.52 -12.04 -7.96
N GLU A 6 24.27 -13.11 -8.71
CA GLU A 6 24.29 -13.08 -10.18
C GLU A 6 22.88 -13.13 -10.80
N PRO A 7 22.67 -12.45 -11.94
CA PRO A 7 21.47 -12.63 -12.75
C PRO A 7 21.26 -14.09 -13.18
N GLY A 8 20.03 -14.46 -13.50
CA GLY A 8 19.72 -15.83 -13.89
C GLY A 8 18.51 -15.97 -14.82
N THR A 9 18.45 -17.09 -15.54
CA THR A 9 17.36 -17.43 -16.45
C THR A 9 16.13 -17.88 -15.68
N ILE A 10 15.00 -18.00 -16.38
CA ILE A 10 13.76 -18.50 -15.77
C ILE A 10 13.90 -19.92 -15.21
N ASP A 11 14.72 -20.76 -15.84
CA ASP A 11 14.99 -22.12 -15.40
C ASP A 11 15.80 -22.10 -14.09
N GLN A 12 16.76 -21.18 -13.98
CA GLN A 12 17.52 -20.98 -12.74
C GLN A 12 16.64 -20.48 -11.58
N LEU A 13 15.59 -19.68 -11.83
CA LEU A 13 14.62 -19.33 -10.79
C LEU A 13 13.89 -20.57 -10.27
N VAL A 14 13.50 -21.49 -11.16
CA VAL A 14 12.85 -22.75 -10.79
C VAL A 14 13.81 -23.62 -9.97
N ASP A 15 15.08 -23.70 -10.37
CA ASP A 15 16.11 -24.43 -9.63
C ASP A 15 16.37 -23.82 -8.24
N ASP A 16 16.43 -22.48 -8.14
CA ASP A 16 16.60 -21.78 -6.86
C ASP A 16 15.43 -22.07 -5.90
N ALA A 17 14.21 -22.09 -6.44
CA ALA A 17 13.01 -22.46 -5.69
C ALA A 17 13.07 -23.91 -5.21
N ALA A 18 13.45 -24.85 -6.09
CA ALA A 18 13.60 -26.26 -5.73
C ALA A 18 14.66 -26.47 -4.64
N ARG A 19 15.81 -25.80 -4.74
CA ARG A 19 16.87 -25.80 -3.70
C ARG A 19 16.40 -25.20 -2.37
N SER A 20 15.40 -24.31 -2.42
CA SER A 20 14.78 -23.70 -1.23
C SER A 20 13.55 -24.47 -0.72
N GLY A 21 13.29 -25.67 -1.23
CA GLY A 21 12.18 -26.52 -0.78
C GLY A 21 10.82 -26.18 -1.41
N HIS A 22 10.79 -25.37 -2.47
CA HIS A 22 9.56 -24.97 -3.16
C HIS A 22 9.45 -25.63 -4.54
N GLN A 23 8.35 -26.33 -4.79
CA GLN A 23 8.05 -26.90 -6.10
C GLN A 23 7.21 -25.90 -6.94
N VAL A 24 7.81 -25.38 -8.01
CA VAL A 24 7.20 -24.39 -8.90
C VAL A 24 7.57 -24.68 -10.35
N GLY A 25 6.80 -24.16 -11.30
CA GLY A 25 7.10 -24.25 -12.73
C GLY A 25 7.27 -22.88 -13.37
N VAL A 26 7.83 -22.86 -14.57
CA VAL A 26 8.04 -21.66 -15.42
C VAL A 26 6.77 -20.82 -15.56
N ARG A 27 5.60 -21.47 -15.64
CA ARG A 27 4.30 -20.78 -15.72
C ARG A 27 4.06 -19.85 -14.53
N LEU A 28 4.35 -20.30 -13.31
CA LEU A 28 4.18 -19.46 -12.12
C LEU A 28 5.05 -18.21 -12.19
N VAL A 29 6.31 -18.35 -12.63
CA VAL A 29 7.24 -17.22 -12.76
C VAL A 29 6.71 -16.20 -13.76
N ARG A 30 6.18 -16.66 -14.90
CA ARG A 30 5.55 -15.78 -15.90
C ARG A 30 4.31 -15.09 -15.34
N ASP A 31 3.42 -15.84 -14.70
CA ASP A 31 2.19 -15.29 -14.10
C ASP A 31 2.54 -14.22 -13.04
N TRP A 32 3.57 -14.45 -12.23
CA TRP A 32 4.04 -13.48 -11.23
C TRP A 32 4.72 -12.27 -11.85
N THR A 33 5.37 -12.42 -13.00
CA THR A 33 5.94 -11.30 -13.76
C THR A 33 4.83 -10.38 -14.29
N GLU A 34 3.79 -10.95 -14.89
CA GLU A 34 2.62 -10.20 -15.39
C GLU A 34 1.90 -9.44 -14.25
N LEU A 35 1.79 -10.08 -13.08
CA LEU A 35 1.14 -9.48 -11.91
C LEU A 35 2.02 -8.48 -11.15
N GLY A 36 3.25 -8.23 -11.58
CA GLY A 36 4.19 -7.33 -10.92
C GLY A 36 4.80 -7.87 -9.62
N LEU A 37 4.56 -9.14 -9.28
CA LEU A 37 5.27 -9.80 -8.20
C LEU A 37 6.77 -9.92 -8.54
N LEU A 38 7.09 -10.11 -9.83
CA LEU A 38 8.44 -10.03 -10.38
C LEU A 38 8.49 -8.98 -11.51
N ASN A 39 9.68 -8.48 -11.82
CA ASN A 39 9.90 -7.67 -13.01
C ASN A 39 10.17 -8.53 -14.26
N TYR A 40 9.93 -7.97 -15.44
CA TYR A 40 10.29 -8.62 -16.69
C TYR A 40 11.81 -8.85 -16.78
N PRO A 41 12.25 -10.01 -17.31
CA PRO A 41 13.66 -10.28 -17.48
C PRO A 41 14.24 -9.42 -18.61
N GLN A 42 15.51 -9.07 -18.48
CA GLN A 42 16.25 -8.34 -19.50
C GLN A 42 16.53 -9.24 -20.71
N ARG A 43 16.09 -8.80 -21.88
CA ARG A 43 16.35 -9.51 -23.14
C ARG A 43 17.83 -9.41 -23.52
N ARG A 44 18.36 -10.47 -24.10
CA ARG A 44 19.74 -10.53 -24.59
C ARG A 44 19.75 -10.79 -26.09
N SER A 45 20.21 -9.82 -26.86
CA SER A 45 20.40 -9.99 -28.30
C SER A 45 21.50 -11.03 -28.55
N ALA A 46 21.27 -11.97 -29.48
CA ALA A 46 22.31 -12.90 -29.95
C ALA A 46 23.10 -12.35 -31.16
N GLY A 47 22.89 -11.06 -31.50
CA GLY A 47 23.45 -10.41 -32.68
C GLY A 47 22.48 -10.40 -33.87
N LYS A 48 22.85 -9.65 -34.93
CA LYS A 48 22.00 -9.43 -36.12
C LYS A 48 21.67 -10.77 -36.79
N GLY A 49 20.38 -11.08 -36.90
CA GLY A 49 19.87 -12.30 -37.56
C GLY A 49 19.98 -13.60 -36.76
N ARG A 50 20.43 -13.57 -35.49
CA ARG A 50 20.68 -14.78 -34.67
C ARG A 50 19.67 -15.02 -33.54
N GLY A 51 18.58 -14.24 -33.49
CA GLY A 51 17.55 -14.34 -32.46
C GLY A 51 17.97 -13.74 -31.11
N SER A 52 17.40 -14.24 -30.01
CA SER A 52 17.70 -13.79 -28.64
C SER A 52 18.15 -14.94 -27.75
N HIS A 53 19.18 -14.71 -26.93
CA HIS A 53 19.50 -15.61 -25.82
C HIS A 53 18.36 -15.61 -24.79
N GLN A 54 18.37 -16.60 -23.88
CA GLN A 54 17.45 -16.61 -22.75
C GLN A 54 17.58 -15.29 -21.97
N ALA A 55 16.43 -14.68 -21.67
CA ALA A 55 16.34 -13.46 -20.91
C ALA A 55 16.74 -13.71 -19.44
N LEU A 56 17.33 -12.68 -18.81
CA LEU A 56 17.86 -12.77 -17.44
C LEU A 56 17.03 -11.94 -16.47
N TYR A 57 16.63 -12.54 -15.36
CA TYR A 57 16.17 -11.85 -14.17
C TYR A 57 17.40 -11.38 -13.40
N SER A 58 17.36 -10.16 -12.84
CA SER A 58 18.45 -9.68 -11.98
C SER A 58 18.56 -10.50 -10.70
N ALA A 59 19.71 -10.41 -10.02
CA ALA A 59 19.92 -11.02 -8.72
C ALA A 59 18.84 -10.64 -7.70
N ASN A 60 18.47 -9.35 -7.65
CA ASN A 60 17.40 -8.86 -6.77
C ASN A 60 16.04 -9.51 -7.08
N GLN A 61 15.73 -9.80 -8.34
CA GLN A 61 14.47 -10.48 -8.70
C GLN A 61 14.49 -11.97 -8.34
N ARG A 62 15.65 -12.62 -8.41
CA ARG A 62 15.82 -13.99 -7.91
C ARG A 62 15.63 -14.07 -6.40
N GLN A 63 16.20 -13.12 -5.65
CA GLN A 63 16.00 -13.02 -4.21
C GLN A 63 14.54 -12.73 -3.87
N LEU A 64 13.92 -11.75 -4.53
CA LEU A 64 12.51 -11.42 -4.39
C LEU A 64 11.60 -12.62 -4.64
N PHE A 65 11.90 -13.44 -5.65
CA PHE A 65 11.15 -14.64 -5.94
C PHE A 65 11.13 -15.62 -4.75
N LEU A 66 12.29 -15.86 -4.14
CA LEU A 66 12.38 -16.72 -2.97
C LEU A 66 11.67 -16.11 -1.74
N THR A 67 11.78 -14.80 -1.53
CA THR A 67 11.02 -14.09 -0.49
C THR A 67 9.51 -14.28 -0.67
N LEU A 68 9.00 -14.12 -1.89
CA LEU A 68 7.59 -14.31 -2.20
C LEU A 68 7.15 -15.76 -2.00
N LEU A 69 7.98 -16.74 -2.37
CA LEU A 69 7.70 -18.15 -2.14
C LEU A 69 7.66 -18.52 -0.66
N HIS A 70 8.57 -17.97 0.14
CA HIS A 70 8.59 -18.13 1.59
C HIS A 70 7.26 -17.66 2.22
N HIS A 71 6.72 -16.52 1.77
CA HIS A 71 5.45 -15.97 2.28
C HIS A 71 4.20 -16.56 1.63
N ARG A 72 4.32 -17.30 0.51
CA ARG A 72 3.19 -17.81 -0.26
C ARG A 72 2.21 -18.69 0.53
N PRO A 73 2.63 -19.62 1.41
CA PRO A 73 1.69 -20.53 2.09
C PRO A 73 0.60 -19.80 2.90
N ASN A 74 0.93 -18.64 3.45
CA ASN A 74 0.04 -17.87 4.33
C ASN A 74 -0.64 -16.68 3.61
N ASN A 75 -0.40 -16.49 2.32
CA ASN A 75 -0.83 -15.30 1.60
C ASN A 75 -1.47 -15.64 0.26
N LYS A 76 -2.62 -15.01 -0.02
CA LYS A 76 -3.16 -14.96 -1.39
C LYS A 76 -2.29 -14.06 -2.25
N ILE A 77 -2.35 -14.23 -3.58
CA ILE A 77 -1.56 -13.42 -4.54
C ILE A 77 -1.73 -11.92 -4.31
N LYS A 78 -2.97 -11.45 -4.09
CA LYS A 78 -3.28 -10.06 -3.74
C LYS A 78 -2.47 -9.58 -2.52
N SER A 79 -2.39 -10.42 -1.48
CA SER A 79 -1.62 -10.13 -0.26
C SER A 79 -0.12 -10.24 -0.48
N LEU A 80 0.37 -11.09 -1.39
CA LEU A 80 1.80 -11.15 -1.73
C LEU A 80 2.27 -9.90 -2.48
N ALA A 81 1.41 -9.29 -3.30
CA ALA A 81 1.74 -8.10 -4.07
C ALA A 81 2.11 -6.88 -3.21
N ARG A 82 1.82 -6.88 -1.90
CA ARG A 82 2.31 -5.84 -0.97
C ARG A 82 3.81 -5.90 -0.74
N ILE A 83 4.44 -7.07 -0.90
CA ILE A 83 5.87 -7.28 -0.64
C ILE A 83 6.72 -6.43 -1.61
N PRO A 84 6.57 -6.53 -2.95
CA PRO A 84 7.33 -5.68 -3.87
C PRO A 84 7.02 -4.19 -3.68
N VAL A 85 5.77 -3.82 -3.37
CA VAL A 85 5.41 -2.41 -3.07
C VAL A 85 6.17 -1.91 -1.84
N GLY A 86 6.18 -2.69 -0.75
CA GLY A 86 6.93 -2.36 0.46
C GLY A 86 8.44 -2.28 0.22
N ILE A 87 9.00 -3.23 -0.53
CA ILE A 87 10.43 -3.21 -0.88
C ILE A 87 10.79 -1.95 -1.65
N TRP A 88 9.99 -1.60 -2.67
CA TRP A 88 10.18 -0.36 -3.41
C TRP A 88 10.05 0.87 -2.52
N MET A 89 9.02 0.94 -1.67
CA MET A 89 8.79 2.09 -0.80
C MET A 89 9.97 2.39 0.13
N TYR A 90 10.51 1.38 0.81
CA TYR A 90 11.54 1.62 1.85
C TYR A 90 12.98 1.42 1.36
N TRP A 91 13.23 0.56 0.37
CA TRP A 91 14.59 0.25 -0.11
C TRP A 91 14.87 0.71 -1.55
N GLY A 92 13.84 0.98 -2.34
CA GLY A 92 13.92 1.69 -3.61
C GLY A 92 14.12 0.87 -4.88
N ASP A 93 14.26 1.61 -5.97
CA ASP A 93 14.17 1.13 -7.36
C ASP A 93 15.24 0.11 -7.74
N GLN A 94 16.37 0.14 -7.04
CA GLN A 94 17.45 -0.83 -7.22
C GLN A 94 17.00 -2.26 -6.91
N PHE A 95 16.03 -2.44 -6.00
CA PHE A 95 15.49 -3.76 -5.64
C PHE A 95 14.23 -4.11 -6.43
N VAL A 96 13.30 -3.17 -6.50
CA VAL A 96 12.01 -3.31 -7.22
C VAL A 96 11.81 -2.05 -8.05
N PRO A 97 11.86 -2.12 -9.39
CA PRO A 97 11.62 -0.96 -10.24
C PRO A 97 10.21 -0.37 -10.11
N THR A 98 10.06 0.93 -10.37
CA THR A 98 8.78 1.64 -10.22
C THR A 98 7.65 1.03 -11.06
N ASP A 99 7.92 0.58 -12.29
CA ASP A 99 6.92 -0.08 -13.14
C ASP A 99 6.43 -1.41 -12.54
N GLN A 100 7.33 -2.17 -11.91
CA GLN A 100 6.98 -3.38 -11.17
C GLN A 100 6.13 -3.03 -9.94
N ALA A 101 6.53 -2.04 -9.14
CA ALA A 101 5.77 -1.60 -7.97
C ALA A 101 4.35 -1.14 -8.35
N ARG A 102 4.20 -0.42 -9.46
CA ARG A 102 2.90 -0.04 -10.04
C ARG A 102 2.04 -1.25 -10.38
N ARG A 103 2.58 -2.24 -11.12
CA ARG A 103 1.84 -3.47 -11.47
C ARG A 103 1.43 -4.24 -10.21
N ALA A 104 2.34 -4.39 -9.25
CA ALA A 104 2.05 -5.01 -7.97
C ALA A 104 0.95 -4.26 -7.20
N MET A 105 0.96 -2.93 -7.22
CA MET A 105 -0.08 -2.11 -6.61
C MET A 105 -1.45 -2.36 -7.24
N ILE A 106 -1.54 -2.46 -8.58
CA ILE A 106 -2.78 -2.81 -9.27
C ILE A 106 -3.25 -4.23 -8.91
N THR A 107 -2.33 -5.21 -8.84
CA THR A 107 -2.63 -6.57 -8.37
C THR A 107 -3.14 -6.57 -6.93
N TRP A 108 -2.50 -5.79 -6.05
CA TRP A 108 -2.92 -5.62 -4.65
C TRP A 108 -4.27 -4.93 -4.53
N LEU A 109 -4.64 -4.04 -5.45
CA LEU A 109 -5.99 -3.46 -5.48
C LEU A 109 -7.03 -4.49 -5.95
N GLY A 110 -6.66 -5.35 -6.90
CA GLY A 110 -7.53 -6.33 -7.54
C GLY A 110 -8.54 -5.68 -8.50
N ASP A 111 -9.72 -6.26 -8.71
CA ASP A 111 -10.84 -5.58 -9.38
C ASP A 111 -12.07 -5.56 -8.45
N PRO A 112 -12.51 -4.39 -7.95
CA PRO A 112 -13.67 -4.29 -7.08
C PRO A 112 -14.97 -4.56 -7.84
N ARG A 113 -15.00 -4.36 -9.17
CA ARG A 113 -16.19 -4.59 -10.00
C ARG A 113 -16.52 -6.07 -10.15
N VAL A 114 -15.54 -6.94 -9.94
CA VAL A 114 -15.75 -8.41 -9.92
C VAL A 114 -16.66 -8.81 -8.76
N SER A 115 -16.70 -8.06 -7.65
CA SER A 115 -17.55 -8.41 -6.52
C SER A 115 -17.88 -7.25 -5.58
N LYS A 116 -19.17 -6.89 -5.52
CA LYS A 116 -19.69 -5.96 -4.49
C LYS A 116 -19.42 -6.46 -3.07
N LYS A 117 -19.35 -7.78 -2.86
CA LYS A 117 -18.95 -8.40 -1.58
C LYS A 117 -17.51 -8.03 -1.19
N GLN A 118 -16.59 -8.02 -2.15
CA GLN A 118 -15.20 -7.64 -1.91
C GLN A 118 -15.04 -6.14 -1.64
N ALA A 119 -15.80 -5.29 -2.35
CA ALA A 119 -15.88 -3.86 -2.06
C ALA A 119 -16.39 -3.62 -0.62
N ARG A 120 -17.45 -4.35 -0.22
CA ARG A 120 -18.01 -4.29 1.14
C ARG A 120 -17.02 -4.73 2.21
N HIS A 121 -16.24 -5.79 1.96
CA HIS A 121 -15.23 -6.23 2.92
C HIS A 121 -14.12 -5.18 3.12
N SER A 122 -13.68 -4.52 2.05
CA SER A 122 -12.69 -3.44 2.13
C SER A 122 -13.25 -2.21 2.86
N ALA A 123 -14.53 -1.91 2.65
CA ALA A 123 -15.26 -0.86 3.36
C ALA A 123 -15.44 -1.15 4.87
N GLN A 124 -15.57 -2.43 5.27
CA GLN A 124 -15.61 -2.82 6.69
C GLN A 124 -14.31 -2.53 7.42
N GLU A 125 -13.16 -2.72 6.77
CA GLU A 125 -11.85 -2.38 7.36
C GLU A 125 -11.68 -0.88 7.57
N ILE A 126 -12.21 -0.07 6.64
CA ILE A 126 -12.30 1.38 6.84
C ILE A 126 -13.20 1.65 8.04
N LEU A 127 -14.44 1.14 8.06
CA LEU A 127 -15.39 1.35 9.15
C LEU A 127 -14.83 0.97 10.54
N ARG A 128 -14.09 -0.14 10.66
CA ARG A 128 -13.47 -0.57 11.92
C ARG A 128 -12.52 0.47 12.52
N ARG A 129 -11.78 1.20 11.66
CA ARG A 129 -10.90 2.28 12.09
C ARG A 129 -11.65 3.56 12.45
N LEU A 130 -12.91 3.64 12.04
CA LEU A 130 -13.76 4.83 12.14
C LEU A 130 -14.85 4.72 13.22
N ASP A 131 -15.03 3.55 13.82
CA ASP A 131 -16.20 3.27 14.66
C ASP A 131 -16.15 4.02 16.00
N ASN A 132 -17.28 4.65 16.36
CA ASN A 132 -17.51 5.26 17.65
C ASN A 132 -18.61 4.47 18.36
N PRO A 133 -18.41 4.01 19.62
CA PRO A 133 -19.43 3.26 20.36
C PRO A 133 -20.81 3.94 20.39
N GLY A 134 -20.86 5.28 20.39
CA GLY A 134 -22.10 6.06 20.39
C GLY A 134 -22.81 6.16 19.03
N ALA A 135 -22.22 5.68 17.93
CA ALA A 135 -22.85 5.73 16.61
C ALA A 135 -24.08 4.83 16.56
N SER A 136 -25.07 5.17 15.74
CA SER A 136 -26.23 4.31 15.51
C SER A 136 -25.91 3.16 14.55
N ILE A 137 -26.68 2.07 14.61
CA ILE A 137 -26.57 0.97 13.64
C ILE A 137 -26.86 1.48 12.21
N ALA A 138 -27.79 2.42 12.07
CA ALA A 138 -28.14 3.03 10.78
C ALA A 138 -26.96 3.83 10.19
N ALA A 139 -26.28 4.66 11.00
CA ALA A 139 -25.11 5.43 10.58
C ALA A 139 -23.97 4.52 10.11
N ARG A 140 -23.64 3.47 10.87
CA ARG A 140 -22.65 2.46 10.47
C ARG A 140 -23.00 1.79 9.14
N ARG A 141 -24.28 1.44 8.96
CA ARG A 141 -24.76 0.82 7.73
C ARG A 141 -24.65 1.78 6.54
N GLU A 142 -24.96 3.06 6.74
CA GLU A 142 -24.88 4.06 5.67
C GLU A 142 -23.44 4.32 5.26
N LEU A 143 -22.52 4.51 6.21
CA LEU A 143 -21.09 4.65 5.91
C LEU A 143 -20.55 3.43 5.15
N LEU A 144 -20.90 2.22 5.61
CA LEU A 144 -20.52 1.01 4.93
C LEU A 144 -21.07 0.96 3.48
N ASN A 145 -22.32 1.36 3.26
CA ASN A 145 -22.93 1.38 1.94
C ASN A 145 -22.28 2.45 1.04
N ALA A 146 -22.08 3.67 1.53
CA ALA A 146 -21.45 4.75 0.79
C ALA A 146 -20.06 4.35 0.30
N VAL A 147 -19.20 3.85 1.20
CA VAL A 147 -17.84 3.39 0.84
C VAL A 147 -17.89 2.18 -0.10
N THR A 148 -18.82 1.24 0.12
CA THR A 148 -19.00 0.08 -0.78
C THR A 148 -19.39 0.51 -2.19
N ASP A 149 -20.38 1.39 -2.32
CA ASP A 149 -20.92 1.83 -3.61
C ASP A 149 -19.86 2.64 -4.39
N MET A 150 -19.13 3.55 -3.72
CA MET A 150 -18.04 4.28 -4.36
C MET A 150 -16.89 3.35 -4.77
N ALA A 151 -16.48 2.41 -3.91
CA ALA A 151 -15.43 1.45 -4.26
C ALA A 151 -15.84 0.50 -5.40
N TYR A 152 -17.12 0.12 -5.48
CA TYR A 152 -17.65 -0.77 -6.51
C TYR A 152 -17.85 -0.06 -7.86
N THR A 153 -18.47 1.13 -7.83
CA THR A 153 -18.81 1.88 -9.06
C THR A 153 -17.64 2.73 -9.57
N LEU A 154 -16.68 3.06 -8.71
CA LEU A 154 -15.64 4.07 -8.91
C LEU A 154 -16.22 5.47 -9.17
N ARG A 155 -17.46 5.73 -8.75
CA ARG A 155 -18.06 7.07 -8.76
C ARG A 155 -17.90 7.67 -7.37
N LEU A 156 -17.30 8.84 -7.32
CA LEU A 156 -17.03 9.56 -6.08
C LEU A 156 -18.24 10.43 -5.74
N ASP A 157 -18.82 10.21 -4.56
CA ASP A 157 -19.88 11.04 -3.98
C ASP A 157 -19.39 11.53 -2.61
N TYR A 158 -18.61 12.61 -2.65
CA TYR A 158 -17.93 13.14 -1.46
C TYR A 158 -18.91 13.70 -0.45
N GLU A 159 -20.01 14.33 -0.88
CA GLU A 159 -21.02 14.89 0.03
C GLU A 159 -21.74 13.79 0.82
N ARG A 160 -22.09 12.68 0.16
CA ARG A 160 -22.66 11.51 0.86
C ARG A 160 -21.65 10.88 1.80
N LEU A 161 -20.39 10.73 1.37
CA LEU A 161 -19.33 10.17 2.21
C LEU A 161 -19.08 11.01 3.46
N GLU A 162 -18.97 12.33 3.31
CA GLU A 162 -18.72 13.24 4.43
C GLU A 162 -19.81 13.14 5.49
N ARG A 163 -21.08 13.21 5.08
CA ARG A 163 -22.21 13.06 6.00
C ARG A 163 -22.14 11.71 6.73
N ALA A 164 -21.93 10.62 5.99
CA ALA A 164 -21.87 9.29 6.59
C ALA A 164 -20.68 9.10 7.55
N ILE A 165 -19.52 9.73 7.29
CA ILE A 165 -18.38 9.72 8.21
C ILE A 165 -18.72 10.52 9.48
N ARG A 166 -19.28 11.73 9.33
CA ARG A 166 -19.67 12.57 10.48
C ARG A 166 -20.68 11.86 11.38
N ASP A 167 -21.71 11.25 10.81
CA ASP A 167 -22.74 10.51 11.55
C ASP A 167 -22.19 9.33 12.37
N VAL A 168 -21.03 8.77 11.97
CA VAL A 168 -20.35 7.70 12.70
C VAL A 168 -19.31 8.24 13.68
N PHE A 169 -18.48 9.22 13.30
CA PHE A 169 -17.42 9.75 14.16
C PHE A 169 -17.93 10.66 15.28
N GLU A 170 -18.89 11.52 14.93
CA GLU A 170 -19.47 12.56 15.77
C GLU A 170 -20.99 12.33 15.86
N PRO A 171 -21.43 11.20 16.45
CA PRO A 171 -22.85 10.88 16.51
C PRO A 171 -23.59 11.89 17.40
N GLY A 172 -24.55 12.61 16.82
CA GLY A 172 -25.38 13.62 17.50
C GLY A 172 -25.36 14.98 16.81
N ASP A 173 -26.08 15.95 17.40
CA ASP A 173 -26.27 17.30 16.84
C ASP A 173 -25.27 18.32 17.43
N SER A 174 -24.03 17.88 17.67
CA SER A 174 -23.09 18.69 18.46
C SER A 174 -22.28 19.63 17.57
N LYS A 175 -22.48 20.93 17.78
CA LYS A 175 -21.59 22.04 17.37
C LYS A 175 -20.14 21.91 17.90
N VAL A 176 -19.77 20.80 18.53
CA VAL A 176 -18.48 20.53 19.15
C VAL A 176 -17.74 19.51 18.30
N ARG A 177 -16.64 19.96 17.66
CA ARG A 177 -15.72 19.08 16.94
C ARG A 177 -15.00 18.17 17.92
N LYS A 178 -15.01 16.86 17.68
CA LYS A 178 -14.35 15.89 18.57
C LYS A 178 -12.91 15.67 18.09
N ALA A 179 -11.96 15.95 18.97
CA ALA A 179 -10.56 15.54 18.81
C ALA A 179 -10.31 14.32 19.70
N VAL A 180 -9.74 13.25 19.15
CA VAL A 180 -9.31 12.07 19.93
C VAL A 180 -7.81 11.89 19.79
N GLY A 181 -7.12 11.58 20.90
CA GLY A 181 -5.67 11.34 20.92
C GLY A 181 -4.85 12.54 21.40
N HIS A 182 -3.53 12.42 21.26
CA HIS A 182 -2.53 13.41 21.64
C HIS A 182 -2.75 14.77 20.94
N PRO A 183 -2.64 15.91 21.63
CA PRO A 183 -2.91 17.24 21.05
C PRO A 183 -2.06 17.63 19.84
N ALA A 184 -0.85 17.08 19.72
CA ALA A 184 0.03 17.30 18.57
C ALA A 184 -0.29 16.41 17.36
N ALA A 185 -1.13 15.39 17.53
CA ALA A 185 -1.61 14.50 16.47
C ALA A 185 -3.08 14.09 16.73
N PRO A 186 -4.02 15.06 16.78
CA PRO A 186 -5.40 14.76 17.07
C PRO A 186 -6.05 14.07 15.87
N MET A 187 -6.75 12.97 16.13
CA MET A 187 -7.65 12.38 15.14
C MET A 187 -8.92 13.22 15.09
N MET A 188 -9.08 13.94 13.99
CA MET A 188 -10.22 14.81 13.70
C MET A 188 -11.08 14.21 12.59
N THR A 189 -12.38 14.46 12.64
CA THR A 189 -13.34 14.01 11.61
C THR A 189 -12.95 14.47 10.20
N ASP A 190 -12.54 15.73 10.05
CA ASP A 190 -12.09 16.28 8.77
C ASP A 190 -10.84 15.56 8.24
N SER A 191 -9.88 15.24 9.12
CA SER A 191 -8.68 14.46 8.73
C SER A 191 -9.02 13.04 8.28
N MET A 192 -10.04 12.42 8.88
CA MET A 192 -10.50 11.09 8.47
C MET A 192 -11.27 11.13 7.15
N ILE A 193 -12.08 12.18 6.93
CA ILE A 193 -12.72 12.45 5.64
C ILE A 193 -11.65 12.57 4.56
N ASP A 194 -10.65 13.43 4.76
CA ASP A 194 -9.57 13.64 3.79
C ASP A 194 -8.79 12.35 3.50
N LEU A 195 -8.52 11.54 4.54
CA LEU A 195 -7.88 10.24 4.39
C LEU A 195 -8.67 9.28 3.48
N VAL A 196 -9.99 9.18 3.68
CA VAL A 196 -10.83 8.30 2.86
C VAL A 196 -10.94 8.84 1.44
N LYS A 197 -11.14 10.16 1.27
CA LYS A 197 -11.17 10.81 -0.04
C LYS A 197 -9.88 10.57 -0.82
N ALA A 198 -8.73 10.78 -0.18
CA ALA A 198 -7.41 10.56 -0.75
C ALA A 198 -7.28 9.14 -1.27
N ARG A 199 -7.63 8.13 -0.47
CA ARG A 199 -7.54 6.73 -0.89
C ARG A 199 -8.45 6.40 -2.07
N LEU A 200 -9.69 6.90 -2.07
CA LEU A 200 -10.61 6.68 -3.19
C LEU A 200 -10.11 7.36 -4.47
N GLU A 201 -9.60 8.59 -4.36
CA GLU A 201 -9.00 9.33 -5.47
C GLU A 201 -7.78 8.57 -6.05
N ALA A 202 -6.85 8.15 -5.19
CA ALA A 202 -5.69 7.36 -5.59
C ALA A 202 -6.07 6.07 -6.31
N VAL A 203 -7.08 5.34 -5.81
CA VAL A 203 -7.59 4.12 -6.45
C VAL A 203 -8.16 4.42 -7.83
N SER A 204 -8.97 5.48 -7.98
CA SER A 204 -9.55 5.85 -9.26
C SER A 204 -8.45 6.21 -10.27
N ARG A 205 -7.51 7.08 -9.87
CA ARG A 205 -6.42 7.53 -10.74
C ARG A 205 -5.50 6.39 -11.17
N LEU A 206 -5.14 5.49 -10.25
CA LEU A 206 -4.31 4.31 -10.54
C LEU A 206 -4.97 3.40 -11.59
N ARG A 207 -6.29 3.15 -11.44
CA ARG A 207 -7.04 2.29 -12.38
C ARG A 207 -7.22 2.93 -13.75
N ASP A 208 -7.41 4.24 -13.80
CA ASP A 208 -7.53 4.99 -15.05
C ASP A 208 -6.18 5.18 -15.76
N GLY A 209 -5.07 4.71 -15.19
CA GLY A 209 -3.73 4.90 -15.74
C GLY A 209 -3.25 6.36 -15.70
N LYS A 210 -3.85 7.19 -14.85
CA LYS A 210 -3.58 8.65 -14.74
C LYS A 210 -2.46 9.01 -13.76
N VAL A 211 -1.79 8.01 -13.18
CA VAL A 211 -0.70 8.20 -12.22
C VAL A 211 0.61 8.01 -12.95
N THR A 212 1.47 9.02 -12.94
CA THR A 212 2.80 8.97 -13.57
C THR A 212 3.83 8.31 -12.66
N ASP A 213 5.02 7.96 -13.19
CA ASP A 213 6.12 7.43 -12.37
C ASP A 213 6.64 8.49 -11.40
N GLU A 214 6.69 9.76 -11.84
CA GLU A 214 7.06 10.89 -11.01
C GLU A 214 6.12 11.05 -9.79
N GLU A 215 4.81 10.94 -10.00
CA GLU A 215 3.84 10.99 -8.89
C GLU A 215 4.00 9.83 -7.90
N LEU A 216 4.41 8.64 -8.37
CA LEU A 216 4.75 7.54 -7.46
C LEU A 216 5.99 7.88 -6.64
N HIS A 217 7.05 8.39 -7.26
CA HIS A 217 8.25 8.81 -6.55
C HIS A 217 7.97 9.92 -5.52
N GLN A 218 7.16 10.91 -5.87
CA GLN A 218 6.73 11.97 -4.96
C GLN A 218 5.90 11.43 -3.79
N ALA A 219 4.95 10.53 -4.06
CA ALA A 219 4.16 9.89 -3.00
C ALA A 219 5.04 9.06 -2.05
N ARG A 220 5.98 8.30 -2.59
CA ARG A 220 6.98 7.55 -1.81
C ARG A 220 7.84 8.49 -0.97
N HIS A 221 8.35 9.57 -1.55
CA HIS A 221 9.12 10.57 -0.83
C HIS A 221 8.34 11.16 0.34
N ALA A 222 7.10 11.60 0.08
CA ALA A 222 6.23 12.16 1.10
C ALA A 222 5.93 11.15 2.21
N HIS A 223 5.74 9.88 1.86
CA HIS A 223 5.62 8.81 2.85
C HIS A 223 6.87 8.70 3.72
N LEU A 224 8.06 8.63 3.13
CA LEU A 224 9.29 8.45 3.90
C LEU A 224 9.55 9.62 4.86
N VAL A 225 9.31 10.86 4.43
CA VAL A 225 9.42 12.06 5.27
C VAL A 225 8.45 11.97 6.46
N THR A 226 7.16 11.79 6.19
CA THR A 226 6.11 11.75 7.23
C THR A 226 6.24 10.53 8.15
N PHE A 227 6.72 9.40 7.63
CA PHE A 227 7.00 8.20 8.40
C PHE A 227 8.17 8.38 9.36
N ALA A 228 9.24 9.07 8.94
CA ALA A 228 10.37 9.38 9.81
C ALA A 228 9.96 10.34 10.94
N GLU A 229 9.18 11.38 10.62
CA GLU A 229 8.63 12.30 11.63
C GLU A 229 7.75 11.54 12.64
N TYR A 230 6.86 10.69 12.14
CA TYR A 230 6.02 9.85 13.00
C TYR A 230 6.86 8.92 13.88
N ALA A 231 7.89 8.27 13.34
CA ALA A 231 8.74 7.35 14.10
C ALA A 231 9.46 8.03 15.28
N LEU A 232 9.86 9.30 15.12
CA LEU A 232 10.46 10.09 16.19
C LEU A 232 9.44 10.43 17.29
N GLN A 233 8.18 10.65 16.93
CA GLN A 233 7.12 11.08 17.85
C GLN A 233 6.32 9.93 18.47
N GLN A 234 6.33 8.75 17.84
CA GLN A 234 5.48 7.62 18.19
C GLN A 234 5.60 7.20 19.67
N PRO A 235 6.79 7.12 20.28
CA PRO A 235 6.90 6.76 21.70
C PRO A 235 6.17 7.76 22.61
N SER A 236 6.24 9.05 22.30
CA SER A 236 5.53 10.10 23.04
C SER A 236 4.03 10.00 22.83
N PHE A 237 3.57 9.69 21.61
CA PHE A 237 2.15 9.55 21.33
C PHE A 237 1.54 8.35 22.04
N THR A 238 2.19 7.19 21.98
CA THR A 238 1.73 5.99 22.68
C THR A 238 1.66 6.18 24.19
N ALA A 239 2.60 6.91 24.79
CA ALA A 239 2.56 7.23 26.22
C ALA A 239 1.31 8.03 26.64
N HIS A 240 0.66 8.72 25.70
CA HIS A 240 -0.55 9.51 25.91
C HIS A 240 -1.78 8.92 25.21
N ALA A 241 -1.72 7.66 24.77
CA ALA A 241 -2.86 7.00 24.15
C ALA A 241 -4.02 6.89 25.15
N PRO A 242 -5.27 7.23 24.77
CA PRO A 242 -6.43 7.04 25.63
C PRO A 242 -6.57 5.56 26.02
N ALA A 243 -6.92 5.28 27.29
CA ALA A 243 -7.12 3.91 27.76
C ALA A 243 -8.22 3.14 26.99
N THR A 244 -9.15 3.87 26.37
CA THR A 244 -10.20 3.30 25.51
C THR A 244 -9.69 2.84 24.14
N VAL A 245 -8.51 3.32 23.71
CA VAL A 245 -7.88 3.01 22.43
C VAL A 245 -6.34 2.90 22.62
N PRO A 246 -5.85 1.88 23.34
CA PRO A 246 -4.43 1.77 23.67
C PRO A 246 -3.52 1.63 22.43
N ASP A 247 -4.04 1.05 21.35
CA ASP A 247 -3.32 0.83 20.10
C ASP A 247 -3.52 1.96 19.07
N MET A 248 -3.90 3.16 19.52
CA MET A 248 -4.18 4.31 18.65
C MET A 248 -2.97 4.71 17.78
N TYR A 249 -1.76 4.55 18.32
CA TYR A 249 -0.50 4.92 17.67
C TYR A 249 0.28 3.65 17.31
N GLU A 250 0.15 3.23 16.05
CA GLU A 250 0.75 2.01 15.53
C GLU A 250 2.28 1.99 15.75
N PRO A 251 2.84 0.88 16.27
CA PRO A 251 4.28 0.72 16.42
C PRO A 251 5.02 0.79 15.07
N VAL A 252 6.19 1.45 15.08
CA VAL A 252 7.08 1.53 13.92
C VAL A 252 7.99 0.30 13.88
N THR A 253 7.59 -0.73 13.14
CA THR A 253 8.39 -1.94 12.89
C THR A 253 8.48 -2.24 11.39
N ALA A 254 9.39 -3.13 10.99
CA ALA A 254 9.50 -3.55 9.60
C ALA A 254 8.22 -4.28 9.14
N GLU A 255 7.62 -5.06 10.03
CA GLU A 255 6.41 -5.84 9.78
C GLU A 255 5.21 -4.92 9.56
N THR A 256 4.98 -3.93 10.44
CA THR A 256 3.87 -2.97 10.30
C THR A 256 4.06 -2.11 9.06
N ALA A 257 5.28 -1.65 8.81
CA ALA A 257 5.65 -0.88 7.63
C ALA A 257 5.36 -1.64 6.32
N LEU A 258 5.73 -2.92 6.24
CA LEU A 258 5.48 -3.78 5.08
C LEU A 258 3.99 -4.10 4.93
N ALA A 259 3.32 -4.44 6.04
CA ALA A 259 1.91 -4.82 6.04
C ALA A 259 1.01 -3.70 5.54
N ASN A 260 1.33 -2.44 5.87
CA ASN A 260 0.54 -1.27 5.52
C ASN A 260 1.06 -0.49 4.30
N SER A 261 2.19 -0.90 3.70
CA SER A 261 2.84 -0.22 2.57
C SER A 261 1.88 0.23 1.46
N CYS A 262 1.08 -0.67 0.90
CA CYS A 262 0.10 -0.31 -0.12
C CYS A 262 -0.92 0.74 0.36
N GLY A 263 -1.38 0.63 1.61
CA GLY A 263 -2.33 1.58 2.19
C GLY A 263 -1.70 2.96 2.41
N HIS A 264 -0.43 3.00 2.83
CA HIS A 264 0.34 4.24 2.97
C HIS A 264 0.62 4.90 1.62
N LEU A 265 0.97 4.11 0.60
CA LEU A 265 1.15 4.62 -0.76
C LEU A 265 -0.15 5.21 -1.33
N LEU A 266 -1.30 4.53 -1.16
CA LEU A 266 -2.60 5.10 -1.56
C LEU A 266 -2.88 6.43 -0.87
N THR A 267 -2.64 6.47 0.45
CA THR A 267 -2.88 7.68 1.23
C THR A 267 -2.03 8.82 0.71
N THR A 268 -0.71 8.64 0.58
CA THR A 268 0.20 9.71 0.15
C THR A 268 -0.05 10.15 -1.29
N LEU A 269 -0.31 9.20 -2.20
CA LEU A 269 -0.66 9.50 -3.58
C LEU A 269 -1.96 10.31 -3.67
N GLY A 270 -2.97 9.92 -2.90
CA GLY A 270 -4.25 10.60 -2.85
C GLY A 270 -4.18 11.98 -2.22
N MET A 271 -3.43 12.11 -1.13
CA MET A 271 -3.22 13.39 -0.45
C MET A 271 -2.48 14.37 -1.36
N ALA A 272 -1.50 13.90 -2.12
CA ALA A 272 -0.80 14.73 -3.11
C ALA A 272 -1.74 15.22 -4.22
N ALA A 273 -2.68 14.39 -4.65
CA ALA A 273 -3.69 14.76 -5.64
C ALA A 273 -4.69 15.80 -5.13
N LEU A 274 -5.14 15.66 -3.87
CA LEU A 274 -6.13 16.55 -3.26
C LEU A 274 -5.52 17.85 -2.72
N HIS A 275 -4.25 17.84 -2.33
CA HIS A 275 -3.56 18.94 -1.67
C HIS A 275 -2.16 19.18 -2.26
N PRO A 276 -2.08 19.64 -3.52
CA PRO A 276 -0.81 19.79 -4.24
C PRO A 276 0.16 20.75 -3.53
N ASP A 277 -0.34 21.83 -2.92
CA ASP A 277 0.50 22.80 -2.20
C ASP A 277 1.22 22.16 -1.00
N ARG A 278 0.51 21.29 -0.25
CA ARG A 278 1.09 20.55 0.87
C ARG A 278 2.10 19.51 0.40
N ALA A 279 1.82 18.86 -0.74
CA ALA A 279 2.76 17.92 -1.35
C ALA A 279 4.06 18.62 -1.77
N ALA A 280 3.96 19.83 -2.34
CA ALA A 280 5.12 20.63 -2.73
C ALA A 280 6.01 21.00 -1.53
N LEU A 281 5.41 21.34 -0.38
CA LEU A 281 6.17 21.60 0.85
C LEU A 281 6.95 20.37 1.33
N ILE A 282 6.33 19.18 1.29
CA ILE A 282 7.00 17.93 1.70
C ILE A 282 8.09 17.53 0.70
N ALA A 283 7.87 17.78 -0.60
CA ALA A 283 8.86 17.51 -1.65
C ALA A 283 10.16 18.33 -1.47
N ALA A 284 10.09 19.50 -0.83
CA ALA A 284 11.27 20.32 -0.52
C ALA A 284 12.12 19.76 0.64
N VAL A 285 11.57 18.85 1.46
CA VAL A 285 12.29 18.21 2.57
C VAL A 285 13.17 17.08 2.03
N PRO A 286 14.45 16.95 2.44
CA PRO A 286 15.28 15.81 2.03
C PRO A 286 14.70 14.45 2.46
N ALA A 287 14.79 13.46 1.58
CA ALA A 287 14.29 12.12 1.88
C ALA A 287 15.12 11.47 3.01
N PRO A 288 14.50 11.04 4.13
CA PRO A 288 15.22 10.36 5.19
C PRO A 288 15.59 8.93 4.76
N ARG A 289 16.72 8.43 5.27
CA ARG A 289 17.05 7.00 5.16
C ARG A 289 16.40 6.26 6.32
N ILE A 290 15.44 5.38 6.02
CA ILE A 290 14.78 4.55 7.04
C ILE A 290 15.62 3.30 7.31
N THR A 291 15.92 3.06 8.58
CA THR A 291 16.55 1.83 9.05
C THR A 291 15.67 1.20 10.12
N PHE A 292 15.27 -0.05 9.92
CA PHE A 292 14.58 -0.83 10.95
C PHE A 292 15.63 -1.54 11.81
N ALA A 293 15.41 -1.57 13.13
CA ALA A 293 16.24 -2.38 14.01
C ALA A 293 16.08 -3.87 13.64
N ALA A 294 17.17 -4.63 13.69
CA ALA A 294 17.09 -6.08 13.60
C ALA A 294 16.37 -6.59 14.87
N GLY A 295 15.18 -7.17 14.67
CA GLY A 295 14.45 -7.88 15.73
C GLY A 295 15.06 -9.24 16.04
#